data_AF-A0A7C3QG12-F1
#
_entry.id   AF-A0A7C3QG12-F1
#
_cell.length_a   1.000
_cell.length_b   1.000
_cell.length_c   1.000
_cell.angle_alpha   90.00
_cell.angle_beta   90.00
_cell.angle_gamma   90.00
#
_symmetry.space_group_name_H-M   'P 1'
#
loop_
_entity.id
_entity.type
_entity.pdbx_description
1 polymer ?
#
loop_
_entity_poly.entity_id
_entity_poly.type
_entity_poly.pdbx_seq_one_letter_code
_entity_poly.pdbx_strand_id
1 'polypeptide(L)' 'MGSRRGIPPRPPPQTVAAIDIGSGSVLLLVAEAPRPGARRYHVLEELCLVTGLGRHKAPDGTLDPASVERTLEALRHYRR' A
#
# COMPACT_ATOMS: atom_id res chain seq x y z
N MET A 1 -30.55 -20.52 -36.56
CA MET A 1 -30.64 -19.83 -35.25
C MET A 1 -29.25 -19.84 -34.61
N GLY A 2 -28.43 -18.82 -34.84
CA GLY A 2 -27.07 -18.75 -34.30
C GLY A 2 -27.10 -18.18 -32.88
N SER A 3 -26.74 -18.99 -31.88
CA SER A 3 -26.65 -18.54 -30.49
C SER A 3 -25.53 -17.50 -30.34
N ARG A 4 -25.88 -16.25 -30.04
CA ARG A 4 -24.93 -15.25 -29.55
C ARG A 4 -24.43 -15.75 -28.19
N ARG A 5 -23.25 -16.39 -28.16
CA ARG A 5 -22.55 -16.61 -26.89
C ARG A 5 -22.27 -15.24 -26.30
N GLY A 6 -22.92 -14.91 -25.20
CA GLY A 6 -22.69 -13.67 -24.48
C GLY A 6 -21.21 -13.58 -24.09
N ILE A 7 -20.60 -12.42 -24.30
CA ILE A 7 -19.26 -12.15 -23.79
C ILE A 7 -19.34 -12.28 -22.27
N PRO A 8 -18.53 -13.12 -21.62
CA PRO A 8 -18.58 -13.25 -20.18
C PRO A 8 -18.32 -11.88 -19.52
N PRO A 9 -19.02 -11.54 -18.42
CA PRO A 9 -18.78 -10.30 -17.72
C PRO A 9 -17.32 -10.25 -17.31
N ARG A 10 -16.68 -9.11 -17.59
CA ARG A 10 -15.25 -8.97 -17.29
C ARG A 10 -15.06 -8.98 -15.77
N PRO A 11 -14.02 -9.65 -15.24
CA PRO A 11 -13.73 -9.59 -13.81
C PRO A 11 -13.61 -8.15 -13.32
N PRO A 12 -14.02 -7.88 -12.07
CA PRO A 12 -13.88 -6.58 -11.45
C PRO A 12 -12.41 -6.15 -11.42
N PRO A 13 -12.11 -4.84 -11.44
CA PRO A 13 -10.75 -4.36 -11.28
C PRO A 13 -10.16 -4.90 -9.96
N GLN A 14 -8.90 -5.34 -10.01
CA GLN A 14 -8.21 -5.85 -8.84
C GLN A 14 -7.65 -4.69 -8.03
N THR A 15 -8.09 -4.54 -6.78
CA THR A 15 -7.47 -3.62 -5.83
C THR A 15 -6.16 -4.23 -5.32
N VAL A 16 -5.10 -3.43 -5.35
CA VAL A 16 -3.77 -3.75 -4.81
C VAL A 16 -3.35 -2.67 -3.83
N ALA A 17 -2.50 -3.03 -2.87
CA ALA A 17 -1.92 -2.09 -1.93
C ALA A 17 -0.40 -2.31 -1.82
N ALA A 18 0.33 -1.22 -1.61
CA ALA A 18 1.75 -1.22 -1.29
C ALA A 18 1.96 -0.43 0.01
N ILE A 19 2.79 -0.96 0.89
CA ILE A 19 3.25 -0.27 2.10
C ILE A 19 4.76 -0.09 1.97
N ASP A 20 5.24 1.14 2.12
CA ASP A 20 6.66 1.49 2.15
C ASP A 20 7.03 2.01 3.54
N ILE A 21 8.07 1.43 4.15
CA ILE A 21 8.53 1.76 5.51
C ILE A 21 9.91 2.41 5.39
N GLY A 22 9.93 3.74 5.39
CA GLY A 22 11.14 4.54 5.35
C GLY A 22 11.65 4.94 6.74
N SER A 23 12.85 5.53 6.77
CA SER A 23 13.45 6.05 8.01
C SER A 23 12.65 7.21 8.62
N GLY A 24 11.96 8.00 7.79
CA GLY A 24 11.19 9.16 8.25
C GLY A 24 9.69 8.90 8.36
N SER A 25 9.15 8.09 7.46
CA SER A 25 7.71 7.94 7.26
C SER A 25 7.35 6.55 6.79
N VAL A 26 6.08 6.20 6.97
CA VAL A 26 5.48 4.99 6.41
C VAL A 26 4.35 5.40 5.48
N LEU A 27 4.35 4.87 4.26
CA LEU A 27 3.37 5.17 3.23
C LEU A 27 2.46 3.97 3.00
N LEU A 28 1.18 4.23 2.74
CA LEU A 28 0.23 3.28 2.15
C LEU A 28 -0.23 3.86 0.81
N LEU A 29 -0.16 3.05 -0.25
CA LEU A 29 -0.75 3.35 -1.54
C LEU A 29 -1.69 2.22 -1.94
N VAL A 30 -2.98 2.53 -2.07
CA VAL A 30 -4.01 1.60 -2.58
C VAL A 30 -4.40 2.03 -3.98
N ALA A 31 -4.46 1.08 -4.91
CA ALA A 31 -4.78 1.36 -6.30
C ALA A 31 -5.57 0.24 -6.96
N GLU A 32 -6.34 0.59 -7.98
CA GLU A 32 -6.83 -0.40 -8.95
C GLU A 32 -5.70 -0.75 -9.92
N ALA A 33 -5.42 -2.05 -10.04
CA ALA A 33 -4.46 -2.57 -11.00
C ALA A 33 -4.93 -2.31 -12.45
N PRO A 34 -3.99 -1.98 -13.36
CA PRO A 34 -4.34 -1.80 -14.76
C PRO A 34 -4.95 -3.07 -15.34
N ARG A 35 -5.95 -2.88 -16.21
CA ARG A 35 -6.49 -3.97 -17.02
C ARG A 35 -5.41 -4.49 -17.97
N PRO A 36 -5.50 -5.76 -18.43
CA PRO A 36 -4.60 -6.26 -19.47
C PRO A 36 -4.59 -5.32 -20.68
N GLY A 37 -3.40 -4.87 -21.10
CA GLY A 37 -3.20 -3.88 -22.17
C GLY A 37 -3.19 -2.40 -21.72
N ALA A 38 -3.57 -2.11 -20.48
CA ALA A 38 -3.38 -0.80 -19.86
C ALA A 38 -2.07 -0.75 -19.06
N ARG A 39 -1.50 0.45 -18.88
CA ARG A 39 -0.23 0.67 -18.17
C ARG A 39 -0.35 1.44 -16.87
N ARG A 40 -1.50 2.03 -16.58
CA ARG A 40 -1.66 2.96 -15.45
C ARG A 40 -2.52 2.36 -14.36
N TYR A 41 -1.99 2.41 -13.15
CA TYR A 41 -2.75 2.21 -11.91
C TYR A 41 -3.66 3.43 -11.68
N HIS A 42 -4.81 3.21 -11.06
CA HIS A 42 -5.66 4.29 -10.57
C HIS A 42 -5.58 4.32 -9.05
N VAL A 43 -5.00 5.38 -8.48
CA VAL A 43 -4.86 5.53 -7.03
C VAL A 43 -6.23 5.74 -6.40
N LEU A 44 -6.55 4.89 -5.44
CA LEU A 44 -7.76 4.96 -4.62
C LEU A 44 -7.51 5.67 -3.30
N GLU A 45 -6.35 5.42 -2.70
CA GLU A 45 -5.98 6.00 -1.42
C GLU A 45 -4.45 6.13 -1.32
N GLU A 46 -4.01 7.23 -0.72
CA GLU A 46 -2.61 7.47 -0.38
C GLU A 46 -2.55 8.06 1.03
N LEU A 47 -1.86 7.37 1.94
CA LEU A 47 -1.61 7.83 3.30
C LEU A 47 -0.11 7.89 3.55
N CYS A 48 0.32 8.90 4.30
CA CYS A 48 1.71 9.06 4.72
C CYS A 48 1.75 9.51 6.18
N LEU A 49 2.37 8.71 7.03
CA LEU A 49 2.52 9.00 8.46
C LEU A 49 4.00 9.12 8.81
N VAL A 50 4.36 10.21 9.49
CA VAL A 50 5.73 10.44 9.96
C VAL A 50 5.95 9.67 11.25
N THR A 51 6.71 8.58 11.17
CA THR A 51 7.03 7.72 12.33
C THR A 51 8.48 7.87 12.76
N GLY A 52 9.36 8.44 11.93
CA GLY A 52 10.76 8.69 12.28
C GLY A 52 11.52 7.45 12.75
N LEU A 53 11.24 6.29 12.14
CA LEU A 53 11.83 5.00 12.51
C LEU A 53 13.37 5.05 12.65
N GLY A 54 14.04 5.85 11.82
CA GLY A 54 15.49 6.01 11.83
C GLY A 54 16.03 7.18 12.67
N ARG A 55 15.19 8.02 13.31
CA ARG A 55 15.65 9.25 13.98
C ARG A 55 16.58 9.02 15.18
N HIS A 56 16.38 7.94 15.91
CA HIS A 56 17.10 7.63 17.14
C HIS A 56 17.80 6.26 17.06
N LYS A 57 18.17 5.84 15.84
CA LYS A 57 18.88 4.58 15.63
C LYS A 57 20.21 4.62 16.39
N ALA A 58 20.49 3.58 17.16
CA ALA A 58 21.76 3.41 17.84
C ALA A 58 22.90 3.21 16.81
N PRO A 59 24.17 3.48 17.20
CA PRO A 59 25.32 3.35 16.29
C PRO A 59 25.50 1.94 15.70
N ASP A 60 25.01 0.91 16.40
CA ASP A 60 25.02 -0.50 15.99
C ASP A 60 23.93 -0.83 14.95
N GLY A 61 23.05 0.10 14.62
CA GLY A 61 21.93 -0.13 13.72
C GLY A 61 20.62 -0.49 14.40
N THR A 62 20.58 -0.60 15.72
CA THR A 62 19.37 -0.94 16.47
C THR A 62 18.37 0.21 16.44
N LEU A 63 17.10 -0.12 16.13
CA LEU A 63 16.02 0.86 16.11
C LEU A 63 15.58 1.19 17.54
N ASP A 64 15.29 2.47 17.76
CA ASP A 64 14.71 2.93 19.01
C ASP A 64 13.30 2.33 19.22
N PRO A 65 13.02 1.68 20.38
CA PRO A 65 11.73 1.05 20.65
C PRO A 65 10.53 1.99 20.50
N ALA A 66 10.64 3.26 20.90
CA ALA A 66 9.53 4.20 20.79
C ALA A 66 9.22 4.54 19.32
N SER A 67 10.24 4.56 18.47
CA SER A 67 10.09 4.76 17.03
C SER A 67 9.50 3.53 16.33
N VAL A 68 9.81 2.32 16.83
CA VAL A 68 9.17 1.07 16.40
C VAL A 68 7.68 1.07 16.78
N GLU A 69 7.32 1.40 18.02
CA GLU A 69 5.91 1.39 18.44
C GLU A 69 5.06 2.37 17.64
N ARG A 70 5.53 3.61 17.43
CA ARG A 70 4.85 4.59 16.56
C ARG A 70 4.68 4.07 15.13
N THR A 71 5.66 3.31 14.62
CA THR A 71 5.56 2.67 13.31
C THR A 71 4.52 1.55 13.29
N LEU A 72 4.45 0.73 14.34
CA LEU A 72 3.43 -0.30 14.47
C LEU A 72 2.02 0.29 14.59
N GLU A 73 1.86 1.40 15.32
CA GLU A 73 0.60 2.14 15.38
C GLU A 73 0.14 2.64 14.00
N ALA A 74 1.05 3.20 13.20
CA ALA A 74 0.77 3.60 11.82
C ALA A 74 0.33 2.41 10.95
N LEU A 75 1.00 1.26 11.05
CA LEU A 75 0.62 0.05 10.31
C LEU A 75 -0.73 -0.52 10.77
N ARG A 76 -1.03 -0.44 12.08
CA ARG A 76 -2.35 -0.84 12.60
C ARG A 76 -3.46 0.11 12.13
N HIS A 77 -3.15 1.38 11.92
CA HIS A 77 -4.09 2.35 11.33
C HIS A 77 -4.40 1.99 9.87
N TYR A 78 -3.38 1.66 9.05
CA TYR A 78 -3.55 1.28 7.64
C TYR A 78 -4.33 -0.02 7.40
N ARG A 79 -4.45 -0.87 8.41
CA ARG A 79 -5.22 -2.12 8.32
C ARG A 79 -6.74 -1.91 8.47
N ARG A 80 -7.16 -0.80 9.06
CA ARG A 80 -8.58 -0.53 9.36
C ARG A 80 -9.31 -0.02 8.13
#